data_AF-A0A8H6XB41-F1
#
_entry.id   AF-A0A8H6XB41-F1
#
_cell.length_a   1.000
_cell.length_b   1.000
_cell.length_c   1.000
_cell.angle_alpha   90.00
_cell.angle_beta   90.00
_cell.angle_gamma   90.00
#
_symmetry.space_group_name_H-M   'P 1'
#
loop_
_entity.id
_entity.type
_entity.pdbx_description
1 polymer ?
#
loop_
_entity_poly.entity_id
_entity_poly.type
_entity_poly.pdbx_seq_one_letter_code
_entity_poly.pdbx_strand_id
1 'polypeptide(L)'
;MKGKQKEAAQENEYGEVRGVPGLGENTRIISWIWLSAGREGGIVGEEMYEGVKVEWCKAYARVKRWREEVLLLQEEMVRCLRTLEWQAKIWDGRAATEHYNSKVAYAPAHLEGARAYAARQAAVRRTLAARFRWLWWKLTDRIGGESVATSSESSGGRGGGRRQGR
;
A
#
# COMPACT_ATOMS: atom_id res chain seq x y z
N MET A 1 28.92 22.57 9.46
CA MET A 1 29.54 21.23 9.53
C MET A 1 28.79 20.29 8.58
N LYS A 2 29.24 20.18 7.34
CA LYS A 2 28.72 19.22 6.35
C LYS A 2 29.89 18.34 5.93
N GLY A 3 29.94 17.13 6.43
CA GLY A 3 31.03 16.20 6.13
C GLY A 3 30.65 14.80 6.58
N LYS A 4 30.85 13.84 5.68
CA LYS A 4 30.69 12.38 5.83
C LYS A 4 29.30 11.81 5.50
N GLN A 5 28.93 11.86 4.21
CA GLN A 5 28.04 10.87 3.58
C GLN A 5 28.57 10.46 2.19
N LYS A 6 29.88 10.17 2.09
CA LYS A 6 30.49 9.71 0.83
C LYS A 6 31.18 8.34 0.92
N GLU A 7 30.88 7.55 1.95
CA GLU A 7 31.40 6.19 2.09
C GLU A 7 30.25 5.20 2.25
N ALA A 8 29.58 4.82 1.16
CA ALA A 8 28.70 3.63 1.19
C ALA A 8 28.36 3.04 -0.18
N ALA A 9 29.16 3.30 -1.21
CA ALA A 9 29.07 2.66 -2.51
C ALA A 9 30.48 2.19 -2.86
N GLN A 10 30.93 1.09 -2.24
CA GLN A 10 32.12 0.42 -2.75
C GLN A 10 31.73 -0.20 -4.08
N GLU A 11 32.20 0.42 -5.15
CA GLU A 11 32.30 -0.20 -6.46
C GLU A 11 33.32 -1.34 -6.35
N ASN A 12 32.90 -2.56 -6.67
CA ASN A 12 33.86 -3.64 -6.85
C ASN A 12 34.67 -3.44 -8.16
N GLU A 13 35.72 -4.23 -8.36
CA GLU A 13 36.58 -4.22 -9.57
C GLU A 13 35.80 -4.43 -10.89
N TYR A 14 34.52 -4.83 -10.78
CA TYR A 14 33.59 -5.08 -11.89
C TYR A 14 32.55 -3.95 -12.07
N GLY A 15 32.67 -2.84 -11.35
CA GLY A 15 31.82 -1.64 -11.50
C GLY A 15 30.46 -1.71 -10.80
N GLU A 16 30.25 -2.63 -9.85
CA GLU A 16 28.97 -2.77 -9.15
C GLU A 16 28.95 -1.99 -7.83
N VAL A 17 28.00 -1.07 -7.71
CA VAL A 17 27.70 -0.36 -6.46
C VAL A 17 27.00 -1.31 -5.49
N ARG A 18 27.69 -1.73 -4.42
CA ARG A 18 27.02 -2.42 -3.31
C ARG A 18 25.93 -1.52 -2.70
N GLY A 19 24.68 -1.95 -2.79
CA GLY A 19 23.58 -1.35 -2.03
C GLY A 19 23.84 -1.44 -0.52
N VAL A 20 23.49 -0.39 0.21
CA VAL A 20 23.74 -0.27 1.66
C VAL A 20 23.05 -1.42 2.42
N PRO A 21 23.77 -2.17 3.29
CA PRO A 21 23.14 -3.20 4.11
C PRO A 21 22.15 -2.56 5.10
N GLY A 22 20.87 -2.94 5.03
CA GLY A 22 19.86 -2.54 6.01
C GLY A 22 18.63 -1.80 5.47
N LEU A 23 18.57 -1.47 4.17
CA LEU A 23 17.33 -1.03 3.54
C LEU A 23 16.63 -2.24 2.89
N GLY A 24 15.29 -2.27 2.95
CA GLY A 24 14.46 -3.44 2.64
C GLY A 24 14.74 -4.11 1.29
N GLU A 25 14.17 -5.30 1.09
CA GLU A 25 14.44 -6.19 -0.06
C GLU A 25 14.20 -5.59 -1.46
N ASN A 26 13.75 -4.34 -1.58
CA ASN A 26 13.48 -3.67 -2.86
C ASN A 26 14.73 -3.34 -3.69
N THR A 27 15.92 -3.45 -3.09
CA THR A 27 17.20 -3.10 -3.73
C THR A 27 18.11 -4.31 -3.95
N ARG A 28 17.58 -5.54 -3.83
CA ARG A 28 18.41 -6.75 -4.05
C ARG A 28 18.83 -6.85 -5.51
N ILE A 29 20.13 -6.70 -5.74
CA ILE A 29 20.80 -7.07 -6.98
C ILE A 29 20.65 -8.59 -7.12
N ILE A 30 20.30 -9.05 -8.33
CA ILE A 30 20.20 -10.48 -8.64
C ILE A 30 21.56 -11.12 -8.37
N SER A 31 21.60 -12.17 -7.56
CA SER A 31 22.86 -12.84 -7.19
C SER A 31 23.64 -13.26 -8.44
N TRP A 32 24.96 -13.08 -8.43
CA TRP A 32 25.89 -13.43 -9.51
C TRP A 32 25.75 -14.88 -10.00
N ILE A 33 25.26 -15.77 -9.14
CA ILE A 33 24.96 -17.18 -9.45
C ILE A 33 23.93 -17.32 -10.58
N TRP A 34 23.06 -16.34 -10.76
CA TRP A 34 22.07 -16.31 -11.85
C TRP A 34 22.61 -15.75 -13.17
N LEU A 35 23.79 -15.10 -13.17
CA LEU A 35 24.43 -14.55 -14.37
C LEU A 35 25.29 -15.59 -15.13
N SER A 36 25.64 -16.71 -14.51
CA SER A 36 26.52 -17.73 -15.09
C SER A 36 25.80 -18.76 -15.97
N ALA A 37 24.47 -18.75 -16.02
CA ALA A 37 23.64 -19.73 -16.75
C ALA A 37 23.80 -19.73 -18.29
N GLY A 38 24.49 -18.74 -18.85
CA GLY A 38 24.74 -18.62 -20.30
C GLY A 38 26.20 -18.79 -20.72
N ARG A 39 27.12 -19.13 -19.79
CA ARG A 39 28.56 -19.25 -20.07
C ARG A 39 28.96 -20.73 -20.18
N GLU A 40 29.85 -21.08 -21.11
CA GLU A 40 30.41 -22.44 -21.20
C GLU A 40 31.00 -22.85 -19.84
N GLY A 41 30.51 -23.96 -19.27
CA GLY A 41 30.90 -24.46 -17.95
C GLY A 41 30.09 -23.89 -16.76
N GLY A 42 29.04 -23.11 -17.00
CA GLY A 42 28.13 -22.63 -15.96
C GLY A 42 27.32 -23.77 -15.30
N ILE A 43 26.84 -23.53 -14.07
CA ILE A 43 25.99 -24.46 -13.31
C ILE A 43 24.62 -24.52 -14.00
N VAL A 44 24.52 -25.23 -15.12
CA VAL A 44 23.25 -25.53 -15.78
C VAL A 44 22.88 -26.94 -15.34
N GLY A 45 22.11 -27.03 -14.26
CA GLY A 45 21.78 -28.30 -13.60
C GLY A 45 20.61 -28.19 -12.62
N GLU A 46 20.23 -29.31 -12.03
CA GLU A 46 19.08 -29.45 -11.11
C GLU A 46 19.09 -28.43 -9.96
N GLU A 47 20.27 -28.14 -9.39
CA GLU A 47 20.46 -27.16 -8.31
C GLU A 47 20.07 -25.72 -8.71
N MET A 48 20.32 -25.33 -9.97
CA MET A 48 19.89 -24.03 -10.49
C MET A 48 18.36 -23.98 -10.57
N TYR A 49 17.73 -25.04 -11.08
CA TYR A 49 16.27 -25.13 -11.16
C TYR A 49 15.62 -25.14 -9.77
N GLU A 50 16.22 -25.81 -8.79
CA GLU A 50 15.77 -25.75 -7.39
C GLU A 50 15.86 -24.33 -6.82
N GLY A 51 16.96 -23.63 -7.05
CA GLY A 51 17.10 -22.22 -6.66
C GLY A 51 16.03 -21.32 -7.29
N VAL A 52 15.69 -21.52 -8.58
CA VAL A 52 14.64 -20.74 -9.27
C VAL A 52 13.29 -21.04 -8.64
N LYS A 53 12.99 -22.31 -8.34
CA LYS A 53 11.74 -22.70 -7.66
C LYS A 53 11.64 -22.04 -6.30
N VAL A 54 12.72 -22.01 -5.52
CA VAL A 54 12.75 -21.35 -4.20
C VAL A 54 12.50 -19.85 -4.33
N GLU A 55 13.19 -19.17 -5.24
CA GLU A 55 12.99 -17.74 -5.46
C GLU A 55 11.59 -17.42 -6.01
N TRP A 56 11.05 -18.27 -6.88
CA TRP A 56 9.67 -18.18 -7.34
C TRP A 56 8.68 -18.35 -6.18
N CYS A 57 8.86 -19.34 -5.31
CA CYS A 57 8.03 -19.54 -4.13
C CYS A 57 8.08 -18.32 -3.18
N LYS A 58 9.25 -17.72 -2.98
CA LYS A 58 9.40 -16.49 -2.18
C LYS A 58 8.67 -15.31 -2.81
N ALA A 59 8.87 -15.08 -4.12
CA ALA A 59 8.20 -14.02 -4.85
C ALA A 59 6.67 -14.22 -4.85
N TYR A 60 6.22 -15.44 -5.06
CA TYR A 60 4.80 -15.82 -5.03
C TYR A 60 4.19 -15.60 -3.65
N ALA A 61 4.86 -16.03 -2.57
CA ALA A 61 4.42 -15.77 -1.20
C ALA A 61 4.31 -14.28 -0.90
N ARG A 62 5.25 -13.45 -1.41
CA ARG A 62 5.19 -11.99 -1.28
C ARG A 62 3.99 -11.40 -2.03
N VAL A 63 3.73 -11.85 -3.24
CA VAL A 63 2.55 -11.42 -4.01
C VAL A 63 1.26 -11.81 -3.30
N LYS A 64 1.19 -13.01 -2.72
CA LYS A 64 0.04 -13.46 -1.93
C LYS A 64 -0.19 -12.58 -0.71
N ARG A 65 0.86 -12.32 0.08
CA ARG A 65 0.80 -11.42 1.24
C ARG A 65 0.39 -10.01 0.84
N TRP A 66 0.98 -9.45 -0.22
CA TRP A 66 0.62 -8.12 -0.71
C TRP A 66 -0.86 -8.03 -1.10
N ARG A 67 -1.40 -9.07 -1.76
CA ARG A 67 -2.84 -9.12 -2.08
C ARG A 67 -3.71 -9.12 -0.82
N GLU A 68 -3.33 -9.87 0.21
CA GLU A 68 -4.02 -9.86 1.51
C GLU A 68 -3.94 -8.48 2.16
N GLU A 69 -2.76 -7.85 2.18
CA GLU A 69 -2.57 -6.50 2.74
C GLU A 69 -3.42 -5.45 2.04
N VAL A 70 -3.54 -5.50 0.71
CA VAL A 70 -4.40 -4.58 -0.06
C VAL A 70 -5.87 -4.76 0.33
N LEU A 71 -6.34 -6.00 0.48
CA LEU A 71 -7.72 -6.28 0.91
C LEU A 71 -7.97 -5.80 2.35
N LEU A 72 -7.01 -6.03 3.26
CA LEU A 72 -7.08 -5.55 4.63
C LEU A 72 -7.11 -4.02 4.70
N LEU A 73 -6.30 -3.33 3.89
CA LEU A 73 -6.31 -1.87 3.83
C LEU A 73 -7.65 -1.33 3.35
N GLN A 74 -8.27 -1.93 2.34
CA GLN A 74 -9.61 -1.54 1.87
C GLN A 74 -10.66 -1.70 2.97
N GLU A 75 -10.61 -2.79 3.72
CA GLU A 75 -11.51 -3.01 4.86
C GLU A 75 -11.26 -1.99 5.99
N GLU A 76 -10.00 -1.71 6.32
CA GLU A 76 -9.64 -0.72 7.34
C GLU A 76 -10.06 0.70 6.94
N MET A 77 -10.03 1.04 5.65
CA MET A 77 -10.61 2.30 5.15
C MET A 77 -12.10 2.38 5.51
N VAL A 78 -12.89 1.35 5.17
CA VAL A 78 -14.33 1.32 5.50
C VAL A 78 -14.56 1.40 7.01
N ARG A 79 -13.80 0.64 7.80
CA ARG A 79 -13.88 0.65 9.27
C ARG A 79 -13.53 1.99 9.88
N CYS A 80 -12.52 2.69 9.35
CA CYS A 80 -12.15 4.02 9.78
C CYS A 80 -13.33 5.00 9.64
N LEU A 81 -14.05 4.98 8.51
CA LEU A 81 -15.24 5.84 8.32
C LEU A 81 -16.35 5.50 9.29
N ARG A 82 -16.65 4.20 9.44
CA ARG A 82 -17.70 3.73 10.34
C ARG A 82 -17.39 4.12 11.80
N THR A 83 -16.13 4.03 12.18
CA THR A 83 -15.64 4.42 13.51
C THR A 83 -15.81 5.92 13.73
N LEU A 84 -15.44 6.76 12.76
CA LEU A 84 -15.60 8.21 12.87
C LEU A 84 -17.08 8.62 13.00
N GLU A 85 -17.96 7.98 12.24
CA GLU A 85 -19.41 8.23 12.34
C GLU A 85 -19.99 7.77 13.67
N TRP A 86 -19.58 6.58 14.14
CA TRP A 86 -19.99 6.09 15.45
C TRP A 86 -19.52 7.03 16.57
N GLN A 87 -18.27 7.48 16.53
CA GLN A 87 -17.75 8.47 17.48
C GLN A 87 -18.52 9.79 17.40
N ALA A 88 -18.88 10.27 16.21
CA ALA A 88 -19.68 11.49 16.05
C ALA A 88 -21.05 11.35 16.75
N LYS A 89 -21.73 10.20 16.59
CA LYS A 89 -22.99 9.91 17.28
C LYS A 89 -22.85 9.91 18.81
N ILE A 90 -21.73 9.41 19.34
CA ILE A 90 -21.45 9.48 20.78
C ILE A 90 -21.37 10.95 21.23
N TRP A 91 -20.67 11.79 20.47
CA TRP A 91 -20.56 13.22 20.79
C TRP A 91 -21.89 13.97 20.68
N ASP A 92 -22.74 13.63 19.69
CA ASP A 92 -24.09 14.20 19.62
C ASP A 92 -24.93 13.80 20.84
N GLY A 93 -24.84 12.54 21.27
CA GLY A 93 -25.50 12.07 22.49
C GLY A 93 -25.03 12.85 23.73
N ARG A 94 -23.73 13.16 23.82
CA ARG A 94 -23.18 14.01 24.91
C ARG A 94 -23.66 15.46 24.84
N ALA A 95 -23.86 16.01 23.65
CA ALA A 95 -24.43 17.35 23.47
C ALA A 95 -25.92 17.40 23.86
N ALA A 96 -26.67 16.35 23.55
CA ALA A 96 -28.12 16.28 23.79
C ALA A 96 -28.49 15.93 25.24
N THR A 97 -27.64 15.22 25.97
CA THR A 97 -28.00 14.73 27.32
C THR A 97 -27.80 15.81 28.39
N GLU A 98 -28.90 16.34 28.94
CA GLU A 98 -28.84 17.23 30.11
C GLU A 98 -28.25 16.54 31.35
N HIS A 99 -28.52 15.25 31.54
CA HIS A 99 -28.09 14.47 32.70
C HIS A 99 -26.58 14.20 32.80
N TYR A 100 -25.83 14.16 31.68
CA TYR A 100 -24.36 14.02 31.73
C TYR A 100 -23.71 15.30 32.26
N ASN A 101 -24.26 16.45 31.87
CA ASN A 101 -23.77 17.75 32.29
C ASN A 101 -24.35 18.17 33.66
N SER A 102 -25.52 17.66 34.04
CA SER A 102 -26.18 17.90 35.34
C SER A 102 -25.59 17.09 36.51
N LYS A 103 -24.86 15.99 36.25
CA LYS A 103 -24.20 15.21 37.32
C LYS A 103 -23.08 15.96 38.03
N VAL A 104 -22.61 17.06 37.44
CA VAL A 104 -21.69 17.99 38.08
C VAL A 104 -22.40 19.32 38.20
N ALA A 105 -22.55 19.81 39.44
CA ALA A 105 -23.19 21.09 39.74
C ALA A 105 -22.34 22.26 39.19
N TYR A 106 -22.36 22.47 37.88
CA TYR A 106 -21.69 23.58 37.22
C TYR A 106 -22.66 24.73 36.96
N ALA A 107 -22.12 25.96 36.95
CA ALA A 107 -22.86 27.13 36.52
C ALA A 107 -23.40 26.96 35.08
N PRO A 108 -24.55 27.56 34.73
CA PRO A 108 -25.21 27.39 33.42
C PRO A 108 -24.30 27.60 32.21
N ALA A 109 -23.38 28.57 32.29
CA ALA A 109 -22.42 28.88 31.22
C ALA A 109 -21.45 27.72 30.89
N HIS A 110 -21.07 26.92 31.88
CA HIS A 110 -20.20 25.75 31.66
C HIS A 110 -20.94 24.60 30.96
N LEU A 111 -22.25 24.48 31.19
CA LEU A 111 -23.10 23.50 30.50
C LEU A 111 -23.23 23.85 29.02
N GLU A 112 -23.42 25.14 28.73
CA GLU A 112 -23.47 25.65 27.35
C GLU A 112 -22.13 25.42 26.61
N GLY A 113 -21.01 25.74 27.25
CA GLY A 113 -19.68 25.49 26.70
C GLY A 113 -19.40 24.00 26.44
N ALA A 114 -19.81 23.11 27.35
CA ALA A 114 -19.67 21.67 27.19
C ALA A 114 -20.51 21.13 26.01
N ARG A 115 -21.75 21.61 25.86
CA ARG A 115 -22.62 21.28 24.71
C ARG A 115 -22.02 21.76 23.40
N ALA A 116 -21.56 23.01 23.35
CA ALA A 116 -20.92 23.59 22.17
C ALA A 116 -19.65 22.81 21.78
N TYR A 117 -18.83 22.43 22.76
CA TYR A 117 -17.65 21.61 22.53
C TYR A 117 -17.99 20.21 21.99
N ALA A 118 -18.98 19.54 22.58
CA ALA A 118 -19.42 18.23 22.12
C ALA A 118 -19.95 18.29 20.67
N ALA A 119 -20.76 19.31 20.35
CA ALA A 119 -21.24 19.54 18.99
C ALA A 119 -20.07 19.77 18.00
N ARG A 120 -19.07 20.58 18.40
CA ARG A 120 -17.85 20.79 17.60
C ARG A 120 -17.09 19.48 17.37
N GLN A 121 -16.94 18.65 18.40
CA GLN A 121 -16.25 17.35 18.30
C GLN A 121 -16.95 16.38 17.36
N ALA A 122 -18.28 16.39 17.33
CA ALA A 122 -19.06 15.61 16.37
C ALA A 122 -18.87 16.13 14.94
N ALA A 123 -18.91 17.45 14.74
CA ALA A 123 -18.68 18.09 13.45
C ALA A 123 -17.28 17.77 12.89
N VAL A 124 -16.23 17.90 13.71
CA VAL A 124 -14.83 17.59 13.30
C VAL A 124 -14.71 16.16 12.77
N ARG A 125 -15.31 15.18 13.44
CA ARG A 125 -15.26 13.77 13.02
C ARG A 125 -15.99 13.52 11.72
N ARG A 126 -17.14 14.16 11.52
CA ARG A 126 -17.87 14.11 10.24
C ARG A 126 -17.06 14.74 9.11
N THR A 127 -16.41 15.87 9.35
CA THR A 127 -15.53 16.52 8.38
C THR A 127 -14.35 15.63 8.02
N LEU A 128 -13.74 14.96 9.01
CA LEU A 128 -12.64 14.02 8.77
C LEU A 128 -13.11 12.82 7.94
N ALA A 129 -14.27 12.25 8.27
CA ALA A 129 -14.86 11.14 7.51
C ALA A 129 -15.16 11.56 6.06
N ALA A 130 -15.73 12.74 5.83
CA ALA A 130 -15.97 13.27 4.50
C ALA A 130 -14.66 13.48 3.71
N ARG A 131 -13.61 13.99 4.39
CA ARG A 131 -12.30 14.17 3.76
C ARG A 131 -11.67 12.84 3.36
N PHE A 132 -11.72 11.82 4.22
CA PHE A 132 -11.21 10.49 3.92
C PHE A 132 -11.99 9.84 2.78
N ARG A 133 -13.33 9.92 2.79
CA ARG A 133 -14.16 9.47 1.66
C ARG A 133 -13.70 10.06 0.35
N TRP A 134 -13.50 11.38 0.30
CA TRP A 134 -13.06 12.06 -0.91
C TRP A 134 -11.65 11.63 -1.35
N LEU A 135 -10.70 11.56 -0.41
CA LEU A 135 -9.32 11.13 -0.71
C LEU A 135 -9.27 9.71 -1.28
N TRP A 136 -10.05 8.82 -0.69
CA TRP A 136 -10.09 7.42 -1.10
C TRP A 136 -10.86 7.20 -2.38
N TRP A 137 -11.97 7.92 -2.60
CA TRP A 137 -12.66 7.96 -3.89
C TRP A 137 -11.70 8.37 -5.02
N LYS A 138 -10.93 9.45 -4.81
CA LYS A 138 -9.92 9.91 -5.77
C LYS A 138 -8.80 8.90 -6.00
N LEU A 139 -8.46 8.09 -5.00
CA LEU A 139 -7.45 7.04 -5.13
C LEU A 139 -8.01 5.87 -5.96
N THR A 140 -9.21 5.39 -5.63
CA THR A 140 -9.86 4.28 -6.35
C THR A 140 -10.18 4.64 -7.79
N ASP A 141 -10.56 5.89 -8.05
CA ASP A 141 -10.81 6.39 -9.41
C ASP A 141 -9.53 6.39 -10.27
N ARG A 142 -8.39 6.85 -9.71
CA ARG A 142 -7.09 6.78 -10.39
C ARG A 142 -6.64 5.36 -10.69
N ILE A 143 -6.76 4.46 -9.72
CA ILE A 143 -6.40 3.04 -9.89
C ILE A 143 -7.35 2.36 -10.89
N GLY A 144 -8.64 2.69 -10.86
CA GLY A 144 -9.64 2.22 -11.83
C GLY A 144 -9.31 2.66 -13.25
N GLY A 145 -8.90 3.92 -13.42
CA GLY A 145 -8.51 4.49 -14.72
C GLY A 145 -7.25 3.86 -15.34
N GLU A 146 -6.27 3.45 -14.53
CA GLU A 146 -5.05 2.78 -15.01
C GLU A 146 -5.30 1.35 -15.52
N SER A 147 -6.30 0.65 -14.98
CA SER A 147 -6.63 -0.72 -15.41
C SER A 147 -7.27 -0.80 -16.81
N VAL A 148 -7.88 0.30 -17.28
CA VAL A 148 -8.50 0.39 -18.62
C VAL A 148 -7.45 0.66 -19.70
N ALA A 149 -6.36 1.36 -19.37
CA ALA A 149 -5.33 1.74 -20.35
C ALA A 149 -4.45 0.55 -20.82
N THR A 150 -4.26 -0.48 -19.98
CA THR A 150 -3.34 -1.60 -20.27
C THR A 150 -3.95 -2.74 -21.09
N SER A 151 -5.24 -2.67 -21.46
CA SER A 151 -5.93 -3.73 -22.21
C SER A 151 -5.97 -3.51 -23.73
N SER A 152 -5.30 -2.49 -24.27
CA SER A 152 -5.38 -2.15 -25.72
C SER A 152 -4.24 -2.66 -26.60
N GLU A 153 -3.21 -3.33 -26.07
CA GLU A 153 -2.10 -3.88 -26.87
C GLU A 153 -2.02 -5.42 -26.79
N SER A 154 -3.02 -6.11 -27.34
CA SER A 154 -2.89 -7.51 -27.77
C SER A 154 -3.97 -7.88 -28.78
N SER A 155 -3.90 -7.32 -29.98
CA SER A 155 -4.58 -7.88 -31.16
C SER A 155 -3.82 -7.55 -32.44
N GLY A 156 -2.63 -8.15 -32.59
CA GLY A 156 -1.76 -7.99 -33.75
C GLY A 156 -1.26 -9.32 -34.31
N GLY A 157 -2.13 -10.03 -35.04
CA GLY A 157 -1.77 -10.82 -36.23
C GLY A 157 -0.94 -12.11 -36.06
N ARG A 158 -1.63 -13.26 -36.00
CA ARG A 158 -1.13 -14.52 -36.60
C ARG A 158 -2.21 -15.17 -37.46
N GLY A 159 -2.34 -14.71 -38.70
CA GLY A 159 -3.07 -15.41 -39.76
C GLY A 159 -2.11 -16.27 -40.57
N GLY A 160 -1.96 -17.54 -40.18
CA GLY A 160 -1.16 -18.52 -40.92
C GLY A 160 -1.86 -18.93 -42.21
N GLY A 161 -1.29 -18.54 -43.36
CA GLY A 161 -1.72 -19.01 -44.67
C GLY A 161 -1.21 -20.43 -44.94
N ARG A 162 -2.09 -21.44 -44.81
CA ARG A 162 -1.91 -22.74 -45.45
C ARG A 162 -2.25 -22.59 -46.93
N ARG A 163 -1.31 -22.92 -47.83
CA ARG A 163 -1.58 -23.16 -49.25
C ARG A 163 -1.35 -24.65 -49.53
N GLN A 164 -2.41 -25.35 -49.93
CA GLN A 164 -2.39 -26.65 -50.59
C GLN A 164 -2.50 -26.46 -52.11
N GLY A 165 -2.00 -27.45 -52.87
CA GLY A 165 -2.20 -27.64 -54.32
C GLY A 165 -1.02 -27.13 -55.14
N ARG A 166 -0.33 -27.93 -55.95
CA ARG A 166 -0.70 -29.15 -56.68
C ARG A 166 0.57 -29.91 -57.04
#